data_AF-A0A8T0RE54-F1
#
_entry.id   AF-A0A8T0RE54-F1
#
_cell.length_a   1.000
_cell.length_b   1.000
_cell.length_c   1.000
_cell.angle_alpha   90.00
_cell.angle_beta   90.00
_cell.angle_gamma   90.00
#
_symmetry.space_group_name_H-M   'P 1'
#
loop_
_entity.id
_entity.type
_entity.pdbx_description
1 polymer ?
#
loop_
_entity_poly.entity_id
_entity_poly.type
_entity_poly.pdbx_seq_one_letter_code
_entity_poly.pdbx_strand_id
1 'polypeptide(L)'
;MDTIGDLPKVENGASKLTLEYGGEPVSWFQKKIRGNMMALNDHISKEMNELNLIKCQHIPKRPGCDWHDLPDEKVKLSNGQMADLIPWCLPNTAKRHNQWKGLYGRLDWEGSFPTSVTDPQPMGKVGMCFHPEQDRIITVRECARSQGFPDRYEFAGNIQSKHRQNGNAVPPPLAYALGRKLKEAVDAKCQVAGVTAAAP
;
A
#
# COMPACT_ATOMS: atom_id res chain seq x y z
N MET A 1 6.38 0.30 -11.94
CA MET A 1 6.45 -0.44 -10.66
C MET A 1 6.04 -1.88 -10.86
N ASP A 2 6.91 -2.80 -10.46
CA ASP A 2 6.69 -4.24 -10.56
C ASP A 2 5.49 -4.73 -9.73
N THR A 3 5.06 -3.99 -8.71
CA THR A 3 4.05 -4.44 -7.75
C THR A 3 2.60 -4.26 -8.22
N ILE A 4 2.28 -3.15 -8.89
CA ILE A 4 0.88 -2.72 -9.11
C ILE A 4 0.54 -2.35 -10.56
N GLY A 5 1.50 -2.41 -11.49
CA GLY A 5 1.33 -1.92 -12.86
C GLY A 5 0.31 -2.66 -13.74
N ASP A 6 -0.10 -3.88 -13.37
CA ASP A 6 -1.15 -4.67 -14.05
C ASP A 6 -2.56 -4.46 -13.46
N LEU A 7 -2.71 -3.66 -12.39
CA LEU A 7 -4.01 -3.44 -11.77
C LEU A 7 -4.86 -2.47 -12.60
N PRO A 8 -6.17 -2.76 -12.79
CA PRO A 8 -7.08 -1.85 -13.47
C PRO A 8 -7.22 -0.53 -12.72
N LYS A 9 -7.55 0.55 -13.42
CA LYS A 9 -7.80 1.85 -12.76
C LYS A 9 -9.07 1.79 -11.91
N VAL A 10 -9.04 2.43 -10.76
CA VAL A 10 -10.21 2.60 -9.87
C VAL A 10 -10.26 4.03 -9.33
N GLU A 11 -11.46 4.46 -8.93
CA GLU A 11 -11.70 5.81 -8.44
C GLU A 11 -11.47 5.94 -6.91
N ASN A 12 -11.50 7.18 -6.42
CA ASN A 12 -11.55 7.46 -4.98
C ASN A 12 -12.81 6.81 -4.38
N GLY A 13 -12.66 6.10 -3.26
CA GLY A 13 -13.78 5.40 -2.62
C GLY A 13 -14.24 4.13 -3.33
N ALA A 14 -13.46 3.57 -4.26
CA ALA A 14 -13.79 2.32 -4.93
C ALA A 14 -14.12 1.19 -3.91
N SER A 15 -15.29 0.58 -4.06
CA SER A 15 -15.86 -0.38 -3.09
C SER A 15 -16.23 -1.74 -3.69
N LYS A 16 -16.11 -1.91 -5.02
CA LYS A 16 -16.42 -3.17 -5.71
C LYS A 16 -15.39 -4.24 -5.29
N LEU A 17 -15.88 -5.27 -4.60
CA LEU A 17 -15.04 -6.29 -3.97
C LEU A 17 -14.30 -7.18 -4.97
N THR A 18 -14.91 -7.45 -6.12
CA THR A 18 -14.34 -8.30 -7.17
C THR A 18 -14.40 -7.58 -8.51
N LEU A 19 -13.25 -7.50 -9.17
CA LEU A 19 -13.06 -6.94 -10.51
C LEU A 19 -12.42 -8.00 -11.41
N GLU A 20 -12.40 -7.75 -12.71
CA GLU A 20 -11.52 -8.45 -13.63
C GLU A 20 -10.22 -7.67 -13.77
N TYR A 21 -9.08 -8.35 -13.94
CA TYR A 21 -7.79 -7.66 -14.12
C TYR A 21 -7.73 -6.82 -15.39
N GLY A 22 -8.48 -7.18 -16.43
CA GLY A 22 -8.51 -6.46 -17.71
C GLY A 22 -7.23 -6.59 -18.57
N GLY A 23 -6.17 -7.20 -18.06
CA GLY A 23 -4.92 -7.44 -18.80
C GLY A 23 -4.06 -8.54 -18.19
N GLU A 24 -2.96 -8.86 -18.87
CA GLU A 24 -1.97 -9.85 -18.42
C GLU A 24 -0.95 -9.24 -17.43
N PRO A 25 -0.37 -10.04 -16.52
CA PRO A 25 0.68 -9.58 -15.63
C PRO A 25 1.93 -9.16 -16.42
N VAL A 26 2.43 -7.97 -16.13
CA VAL A 26 3.55 -7.32 -16.84
C VAL A 26 4.90 -7.79 -16.28
N SER A 27 5.06 -7.75 -14.95
CA SER A 27 6.32 -8.07 -14.27
C SER A 27 6.42 -9.54 -13.84
N TRP A 28 7.64 -10.02 -13.59
CA TRP A 28 7.87 -11.33 -12.98
C TRP A 28 7.14 -11.47 -11.63
N PHE A 29 7.17 -10.41 -10.82
CA PHE A 29 6.50 -10.39 -9.53
C PHE A 29 4.99 -10.56 -9.67
N GLN A 30 4.37 -9.86 -10.64
CA GLN A 30 2.94 -9.96 -10.93
C GLN A 30 2.56 -11.36 -11.39
N LYS A 31 3.36 -11.97 -12.27
CA LYS A 31 3.14 -13.37 -12.71
C LYS A 31 3.13 -14.32 -11.52
N LYS A 32 4.06 -14.13 -10.58
CA LYS A 32 4.18 -14.98 -9.38
C LYS A 32 3.04 -14.79 -8.38
N ILE A 33 2.67 -13.54 -8.09
CA ILE A 33 1.68 -13.21 -7.06
C ILE A 33 0.24 -13.47 -7.53
N ARG A 34 -0.02 -13.26 -8.83
CA ARG A 34 -1.32 -13.47 -9.48
C ARG A 34 -1.58 -14.95 -9.81
N GLY A 35 -0.56 -15.67 -10.29
CA GLY A 35 -0.74 -17.03 -10.79
C GLY A 35 -1.76 -17.05 -11.94
N ASN A 36 -2.74 -17.96 -11.87
CA ASN A 36 -3.78 -18.12 -12.89
C ASN A 36 -5.09 -17.36 -12.55
N MET A 37 -5.03 -16.38 -11.63
CA MET A 37 -6.22 -15.64 -11.21
C MET A 37 -6.70 -14.69 -12.32
N MET A 38 -7.97 -14.86 -12.70
CA MET A 38 -8.68 -13.95 -13.61
C MET A 38 -9.48 -12.87 -12.86
N ALA A 39 -9.89 -13.19 -11.63
CA ALA A 39 -10.60 -12.27 -10.75
C ALA A 39 -9.63 -11.57 -9.79
N LEU A 40 -9.86 -10.28 -9.59
CA LEU A 40 -9.12 -9.40 -8.71
C LEU A 40 -10.00 -9.04 -7.50
N ASN A 41 -9.60 -9.49 -6.32
CA ASN A 41 -10.31 -9.21 -5.07
C ASN A 41 -9.66 -8.06 -4.30
N ASP A 42 -10.48 -7.31 -3.56
CA ASP A 42 -10.03 -6.26 -2.63
C ASP A 42 -9.26 -5.10 -3.27
N HIS A 43 -9.47 -4.84 -4.55
CA HIS A 43 -8.97 -3.63 -5.20
C HIS A 43 -9.89 -2.43 -4.90
N ILE A 44 -10.00 -2.14 -3.60
CA ILE A 44 -10.89 -1.13 -3.00
C ILE A 44 -10.05 -0.05 -2.31
N SER A 45 -10.49 1.21 -2.40
CA SER A 45 -9.82 2.38 -1.81
C SER A 45 -10.71 3.02 -0.76
N LYS A 46 -10.09 3.59 0.28
CA LYS A 46 -10.80 4.52 1.16
C LYS A 46 -11.29 5.72 0.36
N GLU A 47 -12.44 6.23 0.75
CA GLU A 47 -12.98 7.48 0.22
C GLU A 47 -12.36 8.66 0.98
N MET A 48 -11.72 9.56 0.24
CA MET A 48 -11.29 10.85 0.75
C MET A 48 -12.47 11.82 0.81
N ASN A 49 -12.46 12.70 1.82
CA ASN A 49 -13.32 13.87 1.80
C ASN A 49 -12.97 14.81 0.64
N GLU A 50 -13.90 15.69 0.30
CA GLU A 50 -13.79 16.62 -0.84
C GLU A 50 -12.46 17.40 -0.81
N LEU A 51 -12.12 18.02 0.32
CA LEU A 51 -10.90 18.82 0.44
C LEU A 51 -9.61 17.99 0.22
N ASN A 52 -9.54 16.76 0.75
CA ASN A 52 -8.37 15.90 0.55
C ASN A 52 -8.30 15.37 -0.89
N LEU A 53 -9.44 15.14 -1.54
CA LEU A 53 -9.48 14.78 -2.95
C LEU A 53 -8.98 15.94 -3.82
N ILE A 54 -9.45 17.17 -3.56
CA ILE A 54 -8.96 18.36 -4.26
C ILE A 54 -7.45 18.50 -4.04
N LYS A 55 -6.95 18.39 -2.79
CA LYS A 55 -5.51 18.42 -2.52
C LYS A 55 -4.77 17.35 -3.33
N CYS A 56 -5.25 16.11 -3.33
CA CYS A 56 -4.66 15.03 -4.12
C CYS A 56 -4.55 15.38 -5.62
N GLN A 57 -5.61 15.93 -6.21
CA GLN A 57 -5.62 16.37 -7.61
C GLN A 57 -4.58 17.47 -7.92
N HIS A 58 -4.29 18.33 -6.94
CA HIS A 58 -3.28 19.39 -7.08
C HIS A 58 -1.85 18.89 -6.86
N ILE A 59 -1.64 17.71 -6.26
CA ILE A 59 -0.32 17.09 -6.15
C ILE A 59 0.14 16.62 -7.53
N PRO A 60 1.24 17.16 -8.09
CA PRO A 60 1.71 16.78 -9.41
C PRO A 60 2.01 15.27 -9.52
N LYS A 61 1.73 14.67 -10.68
CA LYS A 61 1.93 13.24 -10.97
C LYS A 61 3.40 12.96 -11.33
N ARG A 62 4.32 13.38 -10.47
CA ARG A 62 5.76 13.19 -10.62
C ARG A 62 6.36 12.63 -9.31
N PRO A 63 7.43 11.81 -9.40
CA PRO A 63 8.08 11.26 -8.22
C PRO A 63 8.53 12.33 -7.23
N GLY A 64 8.38 12.04 -5.94
CA GLY A 64 8.83 12.91 -4.86
C GLY A 64 7.94 14.11 -4.55
N CYS A 65 6.80 14.27 -5.24
CA CYS A 65 5.83 15.31 -4.92
C CYS A 65 5.02 15.00 -3.66
N ASP A 66 4.86 16.04 -2.83
CA ASP A 66 4.14 15.99 -1.56
C ASP A 66 3.46 17.33 -1.25
N TRP A 67 3.02 17.54 -0.01
CA TRP A 67 2.31 18.75 0.39
C TRP A 67 3.04 20.07 0.08
N HIS A 68 4.37 20.08 -0.07
CA HIS A 68 5.12 21.28 -0.44
C HIS A 68 4.82 21.76 -1.86
N ASP A 69 4.31 20.88 -2.73
CA ASP A 69 3.94 21.19 -4.11
C ASP A 69 2.50 21.73 -4.24
N LEU A 70 1.74 21.77 -3.14
CA LEU A 70 0.40 22.35 -3.16
C LEU A 70 0.48 23.86 -3.37
N PRO A 71 -0.38 24.44 -4.24
CA PRO A 71 -0.42 25.88 -4.42
C PRO A 71 -0.96 26.57 -3.16
N ASP A 72 -0.40 27.74 -2.86
CA ASP A 72 -0.83 28.60 -1.75
C ASP A 72 -2.10 29.37 -2.14
N GLU A 73 -3.20 28.64 -2.28
CA GLU A 73 -4.50 29.18 -2.65
C GLU A 73 -5.64 28.53 -1.85
N LYS A 74 -6.80 29.21 -1.89
CA LYS A 74 -8.04 28.74 -1.29
C LYS A 74 -8.98 28.21 -2.35
N VAL A 75 -9.59 27.07 -2.07
CA VAL A 75 -10.61 26.45 -2.91
C VAL A 75 -11.98 26.57 -2.27
N LYS A 76 -13.01 26.73 -3.10
CA LYS A 76 -14.40 26.72 -2.66
C LYS A 76 -14.93 25.29 -2.70
N LEU A 77 -15.36 24.79 -1.54
CA LEU A 77 -15.97 23.48 -1.40
C LEU A 77 -17.44 23.51 -1.85
N SER A 78 -18.02 22.33 -2.09
CA SER A 78 -19.43 22.13 -2.47
C SER A 78 -20.41 22.78 -1.49
N ASN A 79 -20.08 22.81 -0.20
CA ASN A 79 -20.87 23.46 0.85
C ASN A 79 -20.71 25.00 0.91
N GLY A 80 -19.94 25.58 -0.01
CA GLY A 80 -19.66 27.02 -0.09
C GLY A 80 -18.53 27.52 0.79
N GLN A 81 -17.94 26.68 1.65
CA GLN A 81 -16.81 27.09 2.50
C GLN A 81 -15.54 27.23 1.67
N MET A 82 -14.74 28.26 1.99
CA MET A 82 -13.39 28.41 1.46
C MET A 82 -12.41 27.68 2.36
N ALA A 83 -11.54 26.86 1.79
CA ALA A 83 -10.52 26.11 2.53
C ALA A 83 -9.15 26.26 1.88
N ASP A 84 -8.12 26.38 2.71
CA ASP A 84 -6.73 26.41 2.25
C ASP A 84 -6.29 25.03 1.75
N LEU A 85 -5.62 24.99 0.59
CA LEU A 85 -5.03 23.75 0.09
C LEU A 85 -3.84 23.31 0.95
N ILE A 86 -3.00 24.23 1.40
CA ILE A 86 -1.93 23.93 2.34
C ILE A 86 -2.53 23.86 3.76
N PRO A 87 -2.53 22.72 4.44
CA PRO A 87 -3.01 22.65 5.82
C PRO A 87 -2.09 23.47 6.73
N TRP A 88 -2.65 24.47 7.42
CA TRP A 88 -1.93 25.40 8.31
C TRP A 88 -0.99 24.72 9.32
N CYS A 89 -1.35 23.52 9.80
CA CYS A 89 -0.53 22.79 10.75
C CYS A 89 0.81 22.29 10.15
N LEU A 90 0.90 22.07 8.84
CA LEU A 90 2.10 21.53 8.20
C LEU A 90 3.25 22.54 8.25
N PRO A 91 3.14 23.77 7.70
CA PRO A 91 4.22 24.76 7.81
C PRO A 91 4.59 25.09 9.26
N ASN A 92 3.60 25.16 10.15
CA ASN A 92 3.82 25.63 11.53
C ASN A 92 4.54 24.63 12.42
N THR A 93 4.39 23.34 12.14
CA THR A 93 5.06 22.29 12.91
C THR A 93 6.18 21.61 12.12
N ALA A 94 6.37 21.97 10.84
CA ALA A 94 7.36 21.44 9.92
C ALA A 94 8.76 21.28 10.55
N LYS A 95 9.29 22.34 11.19
CA LYS A 95 10.64 22.31 11.79
C LYS A 95 10.81 21.22 12.87
N ARG A 96 9.74 20.85 13.57
CA ARG A 96 9.76 19.82 14.62
C ARG A 96 9.60 18.40 14.09
N HIS A 97 9.18 18.26 12.84
CA HIS A 97 8.78 16.99 12.22
C HIS A 97 9.45 16.76 10.87
N ASN A 98 10.70 17.20 10.71
CA ASN A 98 11.50 17.04 9.49
C ASN A 98 10.75 17.49 8.22
N GLN A 99 10.14 18.68 8.29
CA GLN A 99 9.33 19.29 7.22
C GLN A 99 8.10 18.48 6.81
N TRP A 100 7.66 17.48 7.58
CA TRP A 100 6.54 16.61 7.21
C TRP A 100 6.69 16.02 5.79
N LYS A 101 7.94 15.75 5.38
CA LYS A 101 8.24 15.26 4.04
C LYS A 101 7.46 13.97 3.76
N GLY A 102 6.79 13.92 2.62
CA GLY A 102 5.97 12.80 2.19
C GLY A 102 4.49 12.85 2.57
N LEU A 103 4.03 13.78 3.43
CA LEU A 103 2.59 13.97 3.65
C LEU A 103 1.90 14.42 2.37
N TYR A 104 0.71 13.88 2.09
CA TYR A 104 0.03 14.02 0.79
C TYR A 104 0.86 13.53 -0.40
N GLY A 105 1.89 12.70 -0.16
CA GLY A 105 2.81 12.25 -1.19
C GLY A 105 2.23 11.16 -2.09
N ARG A 106 2.70 11.13 -3.34
CA ARG A 106 2.45 10.05 -4.29
C ARG A 106 3.55 9.01 -4.23
N LEU A 107 3.18 7.75 -4.44
CA LEU A 107 4.14 6.69 -4.71
C LEU A 107 4.87 6.95 -6.04
N ASP A 108 6.08 6.42 -6.14
CA ASP A 108 6.90 6.45 -7.34
C ASP A 108 6.84 5.09 -8.06
N TRP A 109 6.74 5.12 -9.39
CA TRP A 109 6.77 3.93 -10.22
C TRP A 109 8.11 3.19 -10.18
N GLU A 110 9.21 3.91 -9.94
CA GLU A 110 10.57 3.38 -9.84
C GLU A 110 11.02 3.20 -8.38
N GLY A 111 10.27 3.79 -7.44
CA GLY A 111 10.55 3.71 -6.01
C GLY A 111 10.01 2.44 -5.34
N SER A 112 10.26 2.36 -4.03
CA SER A 112 9.68 1.33 -3.16
C SER A 112 8.44 1.85 -2.43
N PHE A 113 7.57 0.93 -2.00
CA PHE A 113 6.52 1.28 -1.06
C PHE A 113 7.16 1.75 0.26
N PRO A 114 6.64 2.81 0.89
CA PRO A 114 6.97 3.10 2.27
C PRO A 114 6.42 2.00 3.18
N THR A 115 6.80 2.00 4.46
CA THR A 115 6.35 1.01 5.44
C THR A 115 4.85 0.78 5.33
N SER A 116 4.45 -0.49 5.20
CA SER A 116 3.06 -0.90 5.08
C SER A 116 2.23 -0.34 6.23
N VAL A 117 1.27 0.51 5.87
CA VAL A 117 0.42 1.21 6.84
C VAL A 117 -0.85 0.41 7.12
N THR A 118 -1.21 0.33 8.40
CA THR A 118 -2.47 -0.25 8.87
C THR A 118 -3.69 0.60 8.53
N ASP A 119 -3.47 1.89 8.26
CA ASP A 119 -4.50 2.82 7.82
C ASP A 119 -3.87 3.93 6.95
N PRO A 120 -3.95 3.82 5.61
CA PRO A 120 -3.40 4.84 4.73
C PRO A 120 -4.20 6.15 4.85
N GLN A 121 -3.48 7.22 5.18
CA GLN A 121 -4.03 8.56 5.33
C GLN A 121 -3.01 9.61 4.85
N PRO A 122 -3.46 10.67 4.14
CA PRO A 122 -2.54 11.68 3.59
C PRO A 122 -1.77 12.45 4.68
N MET A 123 -2.39 12.66 5.84
CA MET A 123 -1.78 13.28 7.02
C MET A 123 -1.31 12.25 8.07
N GLY A 124 -1.32 10.96 7.74
CA GLY A 124 -0.80 9.92 8.62
C GLY A 124 0.72 10.01 8.75
N LYS A 125 1.32 9.31 9.73
CA LYS A 125 2.78 9.36 9.98
C LYS A 125 3.66 9.06 8.76
N VAL A 126 3.17 8.23 7.83
CA VAL A 126 3.86 7.90 6.59
C VAL A 126 3.51 8.91 5.48
N GLY A 127 2.24 9.28 5.35
CA GLY A 127 1.76 10.34 4.46
C GLY A 127 1.74 10.03 2.97
N MET A 128 2.73 9.26 2.50
CA MET A 128 2.90 8.88 1.10
C MET A 128 1.98 7.70 0.78
N CYS A 129 0.72 8.00 0.51
CA CYS A 129 -0.33 7.00 0.32
C CYS A 129 -1.16 7.21 -0.95
N PHE A 130 -0.80 8.16 -1.81
CA PHE A 130 -1.48 8.34 -3.09
C PHE A 130 -0.90 7.43 -4.18
N HIS A 131 -1.79 6.99 -5.07
CA HIS A 131 -1.38 6.27 -6.27
C HIS A 131 -0.47 7.17 -7.15
N PRO A 132 0.54 6.61 -7.85
CA PRO A 132 1.46 7.41 -8.68
C PRO A 132 0.74 8.33 -9.68
N GLU A 133 -0.33 7.84 -10.31
CA GLU A 133 -1.05 8.56 -11.37
C GLU A 133 -2.54 8.84 -11.09
N GLN A 134 -3.15 8.12 -10.15
CA GLN A 134 -4.60 8.16 -9.91
C GLN A 134 -4.86 9.06 -8.71
N ASP A 135 -5.94 9.82 -8.73
CA ASP A 135 -6.26 10.80 -7.69
C ASP A 135 -7.03 10.12 -6.54
N ARG A 136 -6.35 9.14 -5.93
CA ARG A 136 -6.89 8.30 -4.84
C ARG A 136 -5.79 7.80 -3.90
N ILE A 137 -6.24 7.32 -2.75
CA ILE A 137 -5.39 6.54 -1.84
C ILE A 137 -5.13 5.15 -2.46
N ILE A 138 -4.00 4.55 -2.09
CA ILE A 138 -3.69 3.16 -2.43
C ILE A 138 -4.74 2.19 -1.89
N THR A 139 -5.08 1.20 -2.70
CA THR A 139 -6.09 0.19 -2.38
C THR A 139 -5.58 -0.85 -1.39
N VAL A 140 -6.51 -1.60 -0.80
CA VAL A 140 -6.20 -2.77 0.03
C VAL A 140 -5.32 -3.77 -0.74
N ARG A 141 -5.66 -4.08 -2.00
CA ARG A 141 -4.86 -5.00 -2.83
C ARG A 141 -3.46 -4.48 -3.11
N GLU A 142 -3.29 -3.20 -3.39
CA GLU A 142 -1.96 -2.60 -3.62
C GLU A 142 -1.07 -2.74 -2.37
N CYS A 143 -1.62 -2.49 -1.17
CA CYS A 143 -0.93 -2.75 0.10
C CYS A 143 -0.64 -4.24 0.34
N ALA A 144 -1.56 -5.13 -0.03
CA ALA A 144 -1.34 -6.58 0.11
C ALA A 144 -0.16 -7.04 -0.77
N ARG A 145 -0.08 -6.51 -2.00
CA ARG A 145 1.01 -6.81 -2.92
C ARG A 145 2.34 -6.23 -2.46
N SER A 146 2.38 -5.04 -1.85
CA SER A 146 3.62 -4.50 -1.28
C SER A 146 4.19 -5.39 -0.17
N GLN A 147 3.33 -6.10 0.57
CA GLN A 147 3.73 -7.12 1.55
C GLN A 147 4.06 -8.49 0.93
N GLY A 148 3.78 -8.69 -0.35
CA GLY A 148 4.01 -9.97 -1.04
C GLY A 148 2.93 -11.03 -0.79
N PHE A 149 1.70 -10.63 -0.42
CA PHE A 149 0.58 -11.55 -0.33
C PHE A 149 0.14 -12.05 -1.72
N PRO A 150 0.00 -13.36 -1.95
CA PRO A 150 -0.63 -13.88 -3.16
C PRO A 150 -2.00 -13.23 -3.43
N ASP A 151 -2.34 -12.98 -4.68
CA ASP A 151 -3.61 -12.32 -5.02
C ASP A 151 -4.84 -13.16 -4.61
N ARG A 152 -4.66 -14.48 -4.51
CA ARG A 152 -5.64 -15.43 -3.95
C ARG A 152 -5.87 -15.32 -2.45
N TYR A 153 -5.06 -14.55 -1.71
CA TYR A 153 -5.24 -14.38 -0.27
C TYR A 153 -6.45 -13.49 -0.01
N GLU A 154 -7.32 -13.95 0.89
CA GLU A 154 -8.59 -13.31 1.22
C GLU A 154 -8.48 -12.58 2.56
N PHE A 155 -8.95 -11.34 2.59
CA PHE A 155 -9.01 -10.53 3.81
C PHE A 155 -10.45 -10.40 4.30
N ALA A 156 -10.65 -10.46 5.61
CA ALA A 156 -11.99 -10.40 6.21
C ALA A 156 -12.35 -8.99 6.73
N GLY A 157 -13.64 -8.70 6.82
CA GLY A 157 -14.18 -7.48 7.45
C GLY A 157 -14.25 -6.26 6.53
N ASN A 158 -14.38 -5.07 7.14
CA ASN A 158 -14.47 -3.80 6.40
C ASN A 158 -13.10 -3.32 5.89
N ILE A 159 -13.10 -2.30 5.02
CA ILE A 159 -11.88 -1.78 4.37
C ILE A 159 -10.76 -1.42 5.37
N GLN A 160 -11.12 -0.77 6.49
CA GLN A 160 -10.16 -0.41 7.54
C GLN A 160 -9.56 -1.65 8.22
N SER A 161 -10.37 -2.68 8.46
CA SER A 161 -9.90 -3.95 9.02
C SER A 161 -9.00 -4.71 8.05
N LYS A 162 -9.26 -4.63 6.74
CA LYS A 162 -8.39 -5.22 5.71
C LYS A 162 -7.04 -4.51 5.63
N HIS A 163 -7.01 -3.18 5.63
CA HIS A 163 -5.74 -2.43 5.73
C HIS A 163 -4.98 -2.76 7.02
N ARG A 164 -5.68 -2.89 8.16
CA ARG A 164 -5.06 -3.27 9.44
C ARG A 164 -4.44 -4.68 9.39
N GLN A 165 -5.12 -5.65 8.77
CA GLN A 165 -4.57 -6.99 8.54
C GLN A 165 -3.29 -6.92 7.69
N ASN A 166 -3.30 -6.15 6.60
CA ASN A 166 -2.12 -5.96 5.75
C ASN A 166 -0.94 -5.32 6.48
N GLY A 167 -1.19 -4.24 7.23
CA GLY A 167 -0.15 -3.49 7.92
C GLY A 167 0.48 -4.24 9.09
N ASN A 168 -0.31 -5.05 9.81
CA ASN A 168 0.17 -5.83 10.95
C ASN A 168 0.80 -7.17 10.57
N ALA A 169 0.57 -7.65 9.34
CA ALA A 169 1.08 -8.93 8.90
C ALA A 169 2.60 -8.92 8.69
N VAL A 170 3.22 -10.08 8.94
CA VAL A 170 4.58 -10.36 8.49
C VAL A 170 4.54 -10.66 6.99
N PRO A 171 5.39 -10.03 6.16
CA PRO A 171 5.45 -10.31 4.72
C PRO A 171 5.61 -11.82 4.46
N PRO A 172 4.74 -12.47 3.67
CA PRO A 172 4.86 -13.89 3.38
C PRO A 172 6.22 -14.34 2.81
N PRO A 173 6.91 -13.56 1.94
CA PRO A 173 8.25 -13.93 1.49
C PRO A 173 9.28 -14.01 2.62
N LEU A 174 9.18 -13.13 3.62
CA LEU A 174 10.04 -13.13 4.79
C LEU A 174 9.74 -14.34 5.68
N ALA A 175 8.45 -14.59 5.97
CA ALA A 175 8.02 -15.75 6.74
C ALA A 175 8.45 -17.08 6.09
N TYR A 176 8.35 -17.17 4.75
CA TYR A 176 8.81 -18.34 3.99
C TYR A 176 10.33 -18.56 4.14
N ALA A 177 11.14 -17.50 4.04
CA ALA A 177 12.58 -17.60 4.20
C ALA A 177 12.97 -18.11 5.59
N LEU A 178 12.33 -17.59 6.65
CA LEU A 178 12.52 -18.05 8.03
C LEU A 178 12.07 -19.51 8.20
N GLY A 179 10.91 -19.87 7.66
CA GLY A 179 10.37 -21.22 7.73
C GLY A 179 11.28 -22.27 7.07
N ARG A 180 11.95 -21.93 5.96
CA ARG A 180 12.96 -22.82 5.35
C ARG A 180 14.13 -23.08 6.28
N LYS A 181 14.67 -22.05 6.93
CA LYS A 181 15.77 -22.19 7.88
C LYS A 181 15.39 -22.98 9.12
N LEU A 182 14.17 -22.79 9.62
CA LEU A 182 13.64 -23.62 10.69
C LEU A 182 13.53 -25.09 10.27
N LYS A 183 13.03 -25.38 9.06
CA LYS A 183 12.95 -26.74 8.53
C LYS A 183 14.33 -27.40 8.45
N GLU A 184 15.33 -26.72 7.90
CA GLU A 184 16.71 -27.21 7.82
C GLU A 184 17.25 -27.58 9.22
N ALA A 185 17.02 -26.73 10.22
CA ALA A 185 17.48 -26.97 11.59
C ALA A 185 16.78 -28.17 12.25
N VAL A 186 15.48 -28.33 12.02
CA VAL A 186 14.70 -29.47 12.53
C VAL A 186 15.16 -30.76 11.86
N ASP A 187 15.31 -30.77 10.53
CA ASP A 187 15.76 -31.94 9.77
C ASP A 187 17.17 -32.38 10.24
N ALA A 188 18.09 -31.42 10.43
CA ALA A 188 19.43 -31.71 10.95
C ALA A 188 19.40 -32.33 12.36
N LYS A 189 18.55 -31.82 13.26
CA LYS A 189 18.39 -32.38 14.61
C LYS A 189 17.85 -33.81 14.57
N CYS A 190 16.88 -34.10 13.70
CA CYS A 190 16.32 -35.44 13.55
C CYS A 190 17.34 -36.46 13.02
N GLN A 191 18.24 -36.05 12.12
CA GLN A 191 19.32 -36.91 11.63
C GLN A 191 20.33 -37.25 12.73
N VAL A 192 20.70 -36.28 13.58
CA VAL A 192 21.60 -36.52 14.71
C VAL A 192 20.97 -37.44 15.75
N ALA A 193 19.69 -37.26 16.06
CA ALA A 193 18.96 -38.13 17.01
C ALA A 193 18.78 -39.57 16.50
N GLY A 194 18.57 -39.76 15.19
CA GLY A 194 18.48 -41.08 14.56
C GLY A 194 19.80 -41.85 14.55
N VAL A 195 20.93 -41.14 14.47
CA VAL A 195 22.28 -41.76 14.56
C VAL A 195 22.62 -42.16 16.00
N THR A 196 22.20 -41.40 17.01
CA THR A 196 22.43 -41.76 18.42
C THR A 196 21.60 -42.95 18.92
N ALA A 197 20.47 -43.26 18.27
CA ALA A 197 19.63 -44.41 18.62
C ALA A 197 20.10 -45.73 17.97
N ALA A 198 21.09 -45.69 17.09
CA ALA A 198 21.60 -46.83 16.32
C ALA A 198 23.02 -47.29 16.77
N ALA A 199 23.54 -46.78 17.89
CA ALA A 199 24.78 -47.27 18.47
C ALA A 199 24.51 -48.50 19.36
N PRO A 200 25.19 -49.64 19.14
CA PRO A 200 25.00 -50.89 19.89
C PRO A 200 25.54 -50.83 21.33
#